data_AF-A0A395RT59-F1
#
_entry.id   AF-A0A395RT59-F1
#
_cell.length_a   1.000
_cell.length_b   1.000
_cell.length_c   1.000
_cell.angle_alpha   90.00
_cell.angle_beta   90.00
_cell.angle_gamma   90.00
#
_symmetry.space_group_name_H-M   'P 1'
#
loop_
_entity.id
_entity.type
_entity.pdbx_description
1 polymer ?
#
loop_
_entity_poly.entity_id
_entity_poly.type
_entity_poly.pdbx_seq_one_letter_code
_entity_poly.pdbx_strand_id
1 'polypeptide(L)'
;MALPPKFAGQKLQFAHPTASNSGIAYTTHTLEFYLDYCCPFSAKIFRTLRSDVIPAVKANEHWASSLTFIFRQQVQPWHPSSTLMHEAGLAVLRLAPERFWDFSAALFNEQKDFFDVSVVNETRNDTYRRLAKIAAKTGVDENKVYELLVIPDKAGEDGALNAGNQVTNDLKVITKMNRLIGVHVTPTAVFNGVVQDVSSGWNKDQWVEWLQKNVHSASNTIEVVAQAQLRCYAKPSSAPKKLNKIEDELKRQARAVAKEGKEFELPEKLIIYHGGTGRITFMAMLKITTLFLGAFFCFIVAPSYVKAEKPEWVTASIVLCGIVPIFFVTYITSPFVTHIHIHLPPYARTSRAILERFIKTLPPSTPLTLTTMSAISKPRYSSIQAGDLSPVQRRLGLINYVRDTKEENAKRSWYMFRAVGKFYIQDKRPQTRVRYQKKTDKVDGWIWDSIKERVDNRALKTTSPYKRDATF
;
A
#
# COMPACT_ATOMS: atom_id res chain seq x y z
N MET A 1 -14.02 11.62 -5.91
CA MET A 1 -14.04 10.75 -7.13
C MET A 1 -15.42 10.70 -7.76
N ALA A 2 -15.53 10.29 -9.02
CA ALA A 2 -16.83 10.09 -9.68
C ALA A 2 -17.67 9.01 -8.98
N LEU A 3 -18.98 9.25 -8.89
CA LEU A 3 -19.99 8.32 -8.41
C LEU A 3 -21.11 8.29 -9.46
N PRO A 4 -21.40 7.13 -10.08
CA PRO A 4 -22.49 7.01 -11.04
C PRO A 4 -23.83 7.49 -10.44
N PRO A 5 -24.71 8.16 -11.21
CA PRO A 5 -25.98 8.68 -10.69
C PRO A 5 -26.86 7.64 -10.00
N LYS A 6 -26.88 6.39 -10.51
CA LYS A 6 -27.60 5.27 -9.89
C LYS A 6 -27.14 4.88 -8.48
N PHE A 7 -25.98 5.39 -8.04
CA PHE A 7 -25.44 5.18 -6.69
C PHE A 7 -25.45 6.47 -5.86
N ALA A 8 -26.18 7.50 -6.28
CA ALA A 8 -26.17 8.81 -5.62
C ALA A 8 -26.49 8.76 -4.12
N GLY A 9 -27.32 7.81 -3.66
CA GLY A 9 -27.60 7.62 -2.22
C GLY A 9 -26.37 7.29 -1.36
N GLN A 10 -25.26 6.83 -1.96
CA GLN A 10 -23.98 6.66 -1.26
C GLN A 10 -23.34 8.00 -0.87
N LYS A 11 -23.71 9.10 -1.53
CA LYS A 11 -23.20 10.45 -1.28
C LYS A 11 -24.09 11.12 -0.23
N LEU A 12 -23.51 11.55 0.88
CA LEU A 12 -24.15 12.39 1.88
C LEU A 12 -23.65 13.83 1.72
N GLN A 13 -24.53 14.69 1.24
CA GLN A 13 -24.33 16.14 1.24
C GLN A 13 -24.96 16.74 2.50
N PHE A 14 -24.27 17.73 3.08
CA PHE A 14 -24.70 18.35 4.34
C PHE A 14 -25.38 19.70 4.12
N ALA A 15 -25.07 20.38 3.02
CA ALA A 15 -25.75 21.59 2.56
C ALA A 15 -25.95 21.56 1.04
N HIS A 16 -26.93 22.31 0.56
CA HIS A 16 -27.14 22.51 -0.87
C HIS A 16 -26.20 23.60 -1.41
N PRO A 17 -25.69 23.43 -2.64
CA PRO A 17 -24.93 24.50 -3.30
C PRO A 17 -25.77 25.75 -3.43
N THR A 18 -25.21 26.92 -3.11
CA THR A 18 -25.79 28.20 -3.54
C THR A 18 -25.63 28.34 -5.05
N ALA A 19 -26.68 28.81 -5.73
CA ALA A 19 -26.63 29.08 -7.16
C ALA A 19 -25.52 30.10 -7.44
N SER A 20 -24.64 29.78 -8.39
CA SER A 20 -23.55 30.65 -8.81
C SER A 20 -23.68 30.95 -10.30
N ASN A 21 -23.56 32.22 -10.67
CA ASN A 21 -23.51 32.65 -12.08
C ASN A 21 -22.13 32.40 -12.71
N SER A 22 -21.19 31.80 -11.98
CA SER A 22 -19.88 31.43 -12.53
C SER A 22 -19.98 30.15 -13.35
N GLY A 23 -19.22 30.03 -14.44
CA GLY A 23 -19.07 28.78 -15.20
C GLY A 23 -18.29 27.68 -14.45
N ILE A 24 -17.88 27.93 -13.21
CA ILE A 24 -17.17 26.98 -12.35
C ILE A 24 -18.22 26.20 -11.58
N ALA A 25 -18.26 24.88 -11.80
CA ALA A 25 -19.14 24.00 -11.04
C ALA A 25 -18.82 24.10 -9.55
N TYR A 26 -19.85 24.20 -8.71
CA TYR A 26 -19.67 24.09 -7.27
C TYR A 26 -19.02 22.75 -6.92
N THR A 27 -17.92 22.81 -6.15
CA THR A 27 -17.17 21.62 -5.74
C THR A 27 -17.03 21.59 -4.22
N THR A 28 -17.11 20.39 -3.66
CA THR A 28 -16.85 20.12 -2.25
C THR A 28 -15.62 19.24 -2.12
N HIS A 29 -14.96 19.33 -0.97
CA HIS A 29 -14.07 18.28 -0.53
C HIS A 29 -14.85 16.96 -0.41
N THR A 30 -14.21 15.86 -0.81
CA THR A 30 -14.80 14.52 -0.74
C THR A 30 -14.05 13.68 0.27
N LEU A 31 -14.76 13.17 1.27
CA LEU A 31 -14.24 12.18 2.20
C LEU A 31 -14.98 10.86 1.96
N GLU A 32 -14.30 9.91 1.34
CA GLU A 32 -14.85 8.62 0.95
C GLU A 32 -14.46 7.55 1.97
N PHE A 33 -15.43 6.76 2.43
CA PHE A 33 -15.23 5.68 3.40
C PHE A 33 -15.49 4.34 2.72
N TYR A 34 -14.45 3.54 2.57
CA TYR A 34 -14.54 2.17 2.05
C TYR A 34 -14.86 1.23 3.20
N LEU A 35 -16.10 0.76 3.24
CA LEU A 35 -16.67 0.03 4.36
C LEU A 35 -17.24 -1.30 3.90
N ASP A 36 -16.99 -2.33 4.69
CA ASP A 36 -17.56 -3.66 4.54
C ASP A 36 -18.65 -3.86 5.60
N TYR A 37 -19.85 -4.25 5.20
CA TYR A 37 -20.96 -4.49 6.13
C TYR A 37 -20.69 -5.63 7.12
N CYS A 38 -19.81 -6.59 6.81
CA CYS A 38 -19.46 -7.69 7.71
C CYS A 38 -18.20 -7.41 8.55
N CYS A 39 -17.53 -6.28 8.35
CA CYS A 39 -16.33 -5.92 9.11
C CYS A 39 -16.66 -5.19 10.43
N PRO A 40 -16.23 -5.68 11.61
CA PRO A 40 -16.52 -5.01 12.89
C PRO A 40 -15.87 -3.63 13.00
N PHE A 41 -14.71 -3.41 12.38
CA PHE A 41 -14.06 -2.09 12.36
C PHE A 41 -14.79 -1.09 11.46
N SER A 42 -15.43 -1.56 10.39
CA SER A 42 -16.30 -0.73 9.53
C SER A 42 -17.56 -0.30 10.28
N ALA A 43 -18.15 -1.20 11.06
CA ALA A 43 -19.26 -0.85 11.95
C ALA A 43 -18.84 0.19 13.00
N LYS A 44 -17.66 0.00 13.61
CA LYS A 44 -17.13 0.93 14.62
C LYS A 44 -16.98 2.35 14.09
N ILE A 45 -16.27 2.53 12.97
CA ILE A 45 -16.09 3.86 12.38
C ILE A 45 -17.43 4.44 11.92
N PHE A 46 -18.31 3.64 11.32
CA PHE A 46 -19.60 4.12 10.82
C PHE A 46 -20.50 4.62 11.96
N ARG A 47 -20.51 3.92 13.11
CA ARG A 47 -21.25 4.36 14.30
C ARG A 47 -20.75 5.72 14.78
N THR A 48 -19.44 5.90 14.95
CA THR A 48 -18.85 7.20 15.34
C THR A 48 -19.16 8.29 14.31
N LEU A 49 -19.09 7.97 13.01
CA LEU A 49 -19.47 8.92 11.97
C LEU A 49 -20.93 9.35 12.14
N ARG A 50 -21.83 8.42 12.44
CA ARG A 50 -23.27 8.71 12.55
C ARG A 50 -23.65 9.42 13.83
N SER A 51 -23.07 9.05 14.97
CA SER A 51 -23.38 9.61 16.29
C SER A 51 -22.72 10.96 16.54
N ASP A 52 -21.48 11.14 16.08
CA ASP A 52 -20.64 12.25 16.53
C ASP A 52 -20.20 13.16 15.38
N VAL A 53 -19.66 12.58 14.30
CA VAL A 53 -18.98 13.36 13.24
C VAL A 53 -19.98 14.03 12.32
N ILE A 54 -21.00 13.31 11.83
CA ILE A 54 -22.03 13.88 10.96
C ILE A 54 -22.78 15.02 11.67
N PRO A 55 -23.23 14.89 12.94
CA PRO A 55 -23.80 16.01 13.67
C PRO A 55 -22.83 17.18 13.81
N ALA A 56 -21.55 16.95 14.10
CA ALA A 56 -20.54 18.01 14.19
C ALA A 56 -20.33 18.73 12.85
N VAL A 57 -20.32 18.00 11.73
CA VAL A 57 -20.25 18.56 10.37
C VAL A 57 -21.47 19.41 10.06
N LYS A 58 -22.67 18.94 10.42
CA LYS A 58 -23.91 19.70 10.20
C LYS A 58 -24.00 20.96 11.07
N ALA A 59 -23.45 20.94 12.27
CA ALA A 59 -23.43 22.09 13.18
C ALA A 59 -22.42 23.18 12.78
N ASN A 60 -21.48 22.87 11.87
CA ASN A 60 -20.50 23.81 11.37
C ASN A 60 -20.85 24.19 9.91
N GLU A 61 -21.38 25.40 9.70
CA GLU A 61 -21.84 25.87 8.39
C GLU A 61 -20.76 25.78 7.29
N HIS A 62 -19.50 26.05 7.66
CA HIS A 62 -18.38 25.95 6.74
C HIS A 62 -18.14 24.50 6.31
N TRP A 63 -18.11 23.55 7.24
CA TRP A 63 -17.97 22.13 6.88
C TRP A 63 -19.18 21.63 6.10
N ALA A 64 -20.39 21.98 6.53
CA ALA A 64 -21.63 21.56 5.87
C ALA A 64 -21.67 21.98 4.38
N SER A 65 -21.18 23.19 4.08
CA SER A 65 -21.13 23.76 2.73
C SER A 65 -19.88 23.45 1.93
N SER A 66 -18.87 22.78 2.49
CA SER A 66 -17.61 22.49 1.79
C SER A 66 -17.24 21.01 1.76
N LEU A 67 -17.96 20.15 2.48
CA LEU A 67 -17.64 18.73 2.63
C LEU A 67 -18.76 17.83 2.12
N THR A 68 -18.38 16.66 1.63
CA THR A 68 -19.30 15.60 1.25
C THR A 68 -18.72 14.27 1.66
N PHE A 69 -19.56 13.43 2.28
CA PHE A 69 -19.19 12.05 2.58
C PHE A 69 -19.65 11.11 1.47
N ILE A 70 -18.85 10.09 1.18
CA ILE A 70 -19.25 9.02 0.25
C ILE A 70 -19.02 7.68 0.92
N PHE A 71 -20.08 6.88 1.06
CA PHE A 71 -19.97 5.49 1.47
C PHE A 71 -19.60 4.63 0.26
N ARG A 72 -18.41 4.01 0.28
CA ARG A 72 -17.97 3.05 -0.73
C ARG A 72 -18.14 1.65 -0.19
N GLN A 73 -19.09 0.92 -0.77
CA GLN A 73 -19.32 -0.48 -0.45
C GLN A 73 -18.11 -1.34 -0.86
N GLN A 74 -17.33 -1.84 0.10
CA GLN A 74 -16.10 -2.60 -0.10
C GLN A 74 -16.27 -4.03 0.41
N VAL A 75 -16.67 -4.94 -0.48
CA VAL A 75 -16.85 -6.36 -0.15
C VAL A 75 -15.51 -7.02 0.16
N GLN A 76 -15.39 -7.68 1.32
CA GLN A 76 -14.21 -8.48 1.64
C GLN A 76 -14.48 -9.97 1.42
N PRO A 77 -13.72 -10.66 0.54
CA PRO A 77 -13.99 -12.06 0.19
C PRO A 77 -13.88 -13.07 1.34
N TRP A 78 -13.17 -12.72 2.43
CA TRP A 78 -13.05 -13.58 3.61
C TRP A 78 -14.20 -13.40 4.61
N HIS A 79 -15.17 -12.53 4.32
CA HIS A 79 -16.45 -12.49 5.02
C HIS A 79 -17.53 -13.00 4.05
N PRO A 80 -17.84 -14.32 4.03
CA PRO A 80 -18.68 -14.91 2.99
C PRO A 80 -20.06 -14.25 2.82
N SER A 81 -20.69 -13.83 3.92
CA SER A 81 -21.98 -13.14 3.93
C SER A 81 -21.94 -11.69 3.45
N SER A 82 -20.76 -11.06 3.41
CA SER A 82 -20.57 -9.64 3.04
C SER A 82 -21.17 -9.34 1.66
N THR A 83 -21.00 -10.24 0.70
CA THR A 83 -21.58 -10.09 -0.65
C THR A 83 -23.10 -9.89 -0.58
N LEU A 84 -23.80 -10.71 0.21
CA LEU A 84 -25.26 -10.66 0.34
C LEU A 84 -25.70 -9.35 1.00
N MET A 85 -24.99 -8.93 2.05
CA MET A 85 -25.21 -7.67 2.76
C MET A 85 -25.05 -6.45 1.84
N HIS A 86 -24.03 -6.46 0.97
CA HIS A 86 -23.79 -5.40 -0.01
C HIS A 86 -24.84 -5.37 -1.13
N GLU A 87 -25.27 -6.54 -1.61
CA GLU A 87 -26.37 -6.62 -2.58
C GLU A 87 -27.67 -6.02 -2.01
N ALA A 88 -27.98 -6.25 -0.73
CA ALA A 88 -29.12 -5.60 -0.07
C ALA A 88 -28.99 -4.07 -0.04
N GLY A 89 -27.79 -3.54 0.24
CA GLY A 89 -27.52 -2.10 0.15
C GLY A 89 -27.70 -1.54 -1.27
N LEU A 90 -27.37 -2.32 -2.30
CA LEU A 90 -27.60 -1.95 -3.70
C LEU A 90 -29.08 -2.02 -4.09
N ALA A 91 -29.85 -2.98 -3.56
CA ALA A 91 -31.30 -3.05 -3.74
C ALA A 91 -31.99 -1.81 -3.14
N VAL A 92 -31.59 -1.41 -1.93
CA VAL A 92 -32.06 -0.15 -1.31
C VAL A 92 -31.69 1.07 -2.17
N LEU A 93 -30.48 1.13 -2.74
CA LEU A 93 -30.11 2.23 -3.64
C LEU A 93 -30.99 2.34 -4.89
N ARG A 94 -31.48 1.21 -5.42
CA ARG A 94 -32.41 1.22 -6.56
C ARG A 94 -33.80 1.69 -6.18
N LEU A 95 -34.30 1.29 -5.02
CA LEU A 95 -35.69 1.52 -4.61
C LEU A 95 -35.89 2.85 -3.89
N ALA A 96 -34.96 3.21 -3.01
CA ALA A 96 -35.06 4.34 -2.08
C ALA A 96 -33.65 4.87 -1.73
N PRO A 97 -32.95 5.52 -2.67
CA PRO A 97 -31.56 5.96 -2.48
C PRO A 97 -31.38 6.89 -1.26
N GLU A 98 -32.39 7.68 -0.91
CA GLU A 98 -32.41 8.53 0.28
C GLU A 98 -32.40 7.74 1.61
N ARG A 99 -32.81 6.47 1.59
CA ARG A 99 -32.80 5.58 2.76
C ARG A 99 -31.49 4.80 2.93
N PHE A 100 -30.55 4.92 1.99
CA PHE A 100 -29.33 4.10 1.99
C PHE A 100 -28.49 4.24 3.28
N TRP A 101 -28.34 5.46 3.80
CA TRP A 101 -27.57 5.70 5.03
C TRP A 101 -28.27 5.17 6.28
N ASP A 102 -29.60 5.28 6.33
CA ASP A 102 -30.40 4.74 7.43
C ASP A 102 -30.41 3.20 7.39
N PHE A 103 -30.52 2.60 6.19
CA PHE A 103 -30.36 1.16 5.99
C PHE A 103 -28.99 0.68 6.42
N SER A 104 -27.93 1.40 6.03
CA SER A 104 -26.55 1.06 6.43
C SER A 104 -26.40 1.08 7.95
N ALA A 105 -27.03 2.04 8.64
CA ALA A 105 -27.05 2.08 10.09
C ALA A 105 -27.79 0.89 10.70
N ALA A 106 -28.99 0.57 10.21
CA ALA A 106 -29.76 -0.58 10.66
C ALA A 106 -28.98 -1.90 10.47
N LEU A 107 -28.39 -2.09 9.30
CA LEU A 107 -27.59 -3.27 8.98
C LEU A 107 -26.35 -3.39 9.86
N PHE A 108 -25.64 -2.28 10.13
CA PHE A 108 -24.51 -2.32 11.07
C PHE A 108 -24.93 -2.56 12.52
N ASN A 109 -26.17 -2.22 12.92
CA ASN A 109 -26.68 -2.53 14.25
C ASN A 109 -26.95 -4.04 14.42
N GLU A 110 -27.38 -4.71 13.35
CA GLU A 110 -27.66 -6.16 13.33
C GLU A 110 -26.52 -6.99 12.73
N GLN A 111 -25.34 -6.39 12.55
CA GLN A 111 -24.20 -6.98 11.84
C GLN A 111 -23.81 -8.39 12.34
N LYS A 112 -23.85 -8.62 13.66
CA LYS A 112 -23.43 -9.90 14.26
C LYS A 112 -24.28 -11.07 13.81
N ASP A 113 -25.52 -10.82 13.40
CA ASP A 113 -26.44 -11.86 12.96
C ASP A 113 -26.09 -12.38 11.55
N PHE A 114 -25.09 -11.78 10.90
CA PHE A 114 -24.57 -12.15 9.59
C PHE A 114 -23.11 -12.63 9.64
N PHE A 115 -22.51 -12.78 10.83
CA PHE A 115 -21.19 -13.40 10.97
C PHE A 115 -21.24 -14.91 10.73
N ASP A 116 -20.09 -15.52 10.47
CA ASP A 116 -19.95 -16.92 10.05
C ASP A 116 -20.79 -17.89 10.88
N VAL A 117 -20.68 -17.85 12.21
CA VAL A 117 -21.42 -18.74 13.12
C VAL A 117 -22.93 -18.56 13.02
N SER A 118 -23.39 -17.33 12.75
CA SER A 118 -24.81 -16.98 12.71
C SER A 118 -25.51 -17.43 11.41
N VAL A 119 -24.75 -17.63 10.33
CA VAL A 119 -25.31 -17.95 8.99
C VAL A 119 -24.77 -19.25 8.39
N VAL A 120 -23.93 -20.00 9.11
CA VAL A 120 -23.25 -21.21 8.59
C VAL A 120 -24.20 -22.25 7.99
N ASN A 121 -25.42 -22.38 8.53
CA ASN A 121 -26.45 -23.33 8.07
C ASN A 121 -27.61 -22.65 7.34
N GLU A 122 -27.49 -21.36 7.03
CA GLU A 122 -28.54 -20.59 6.38
C GLU A 122 -28.41 -20.64 4.86
N THR A 123 -29.53 -20.76 4.15
CA THR A 123 -29.52 -20.68 2.69
C THR A 123 -29.40 -19.23 2.23
N ARG A 124 -28.80 -19.01 1.06
CA ARG A 124 -28.63 -17.66 0.49
C ARG A 124 -29.94 -16.86 0.43
N ASN A 125 -31.05 -17.50 0.03
CA ASN A 125 -32.34 -16.84 -0.12
C ASN A 125 -33.01 -16.52 1.24
N ASP A 126 -32.70 -17.26 2.29
CA ASP A 126 -33.20 -16.95 3.63
C ASP A 126 -32.44 -15.77 4.25
N THR A 127 -31.12 -15.69 4.02
CA THR A 127 -30.34 -14.51 4.37
C THR A 127 -30.88 -13.26 3.66
N TYR A 128 -31.25 -13.35 2.38
CA TYR A 128 -31.88 -12.21 1.68
C TYR A 128 -33.24 -11.82 2.24
N ARG A 129 -34.07 -12.76 2.69
CA ARG A 129 -35.33 -12.42 3.41
C ARG A 129 -35.05 -11.61 4.66
N ARG A 130 -34.04 -12.00 5.45
CA ARG A 130 -33.66 -11.26 6.66
C ARG A 130 -33.12 -9.86 6.32
N LEU A 131 -32.30 -9.75 5.28
CA LEU A 131 -31.80 -8.45 4.81
C LEU A 131 -32.92 -7.54 4.31
N ALA A 132 -33.93 -8.09 3.61
CA ALA A 132 -35.11 -7.35 3.20
C ALA A 132 -35.91 -6.82 4.40
N LYS A 133 -36.06 -7.63 5.46
CA LYS A 133 -36.68 -7.19 6.73
C LYS A 133 -35.91 -6.04 7.39
N ILE A 134 -34.58 -6.04 7.33
CA ILE A 134 -33.77 -4.91 7.83
C ILE A 134 -34.04 -3.64 7.02
N ALA A 135 -34.17 -3.76 5.68
CA ALA A 135 -34.55 -2.63 4.83
C ALA A 135 -35.97 -2.12 5.13
N ALA A 136 -36.90 -2.99 5.49
CA ALA A 136 -38.25 -2.62 5.90
C ALA A 136 -38.27 -1.70 7.14
N LYS A 137 -37.36 -1.92 8.10
CA LYS A 137 -37.21 -1.08 9.29
C LYS A 137 -36.86 0.38 8.95
N THR A 138 -36.40 0.68 7.74
CA THR A 138 -36.05 2.03 7.30
C THR A 138 -37.06 2.63 6.32
N GLY A 139 -38.21 1.97 6.14
CA GLY A 139 -39.32 2.46 5.31
C GLY A 139 -39.23 2.06 3.84
N VAL A 140 -38.41 1.06 3.49
CA VAL A 140 -38.36 0.48 2.13
C VAL A 140 -39.29 -0.74 2.06
N ASP A 141 -39.94 -0.97 0.93
CA ASP A 141 -40.83 -2.12 0.76
C ASP A 141 -40.06 -3.46 0.82
N GLU A 142 -40.35 -4.31 1.81
CA GLU A 142 -39.69 -5.60 2.04
C GLU A 142 -39.76 -6.51 0.81
N ASN A 143 -40.94 -6.62 0.21
CA ASN A 143 -41.19 -7.55 -0.89
C ASN A 143 -40.41 -7.13 -2.13
N LYS A 144 -40.39 -5.83 -2.44
CA LYS A 144 -39.60 -5.29 -3.57
C LYS A 144 -38.10 -5.45 -3.34
N VAL A 145 -37.62 -5.28 -2.10
CA VAL A 145 -36.21 -5.54 -1.79
C VAL A 145 -35.89 -7.02 -2.01
N TYR A 146 -36.73 -7.92 -1.51
CA TYR A 146 -36.53 -9.36 -1.69
C TYR A 146 -36.58 -9.79 -3.16
N GLU A 147 -37.52 -9.23 -3.96
CA GLU A 147 -37.63 -9.47 -5.40
C GLU A 147 -36.35 -9.12 -6.17
N LEU A 148 -35.65 -8.05 -5.76
CA LEU A 148 -34.37 -7.68 -6.36
C LEU A 148 -33.22 -8.63 -5.98
N LEU A 149 -33.34 -9.35 -4.87
CA LEU A 149 -32.27 -10.13 -4.25
C LEU A 149 -32.39 -11.64 -4.45
N VAL A 150 -33.61 -12.15 -4.54
CA VAL A 150 -33.90 -13.58 -4.63
C VAL A 150 -33.18 -14.22 -5.81
N ILE A 151 -32.63 -15.41 -5.57
CA ILE A 151 -32.02 -16.25 -6.60
C ILE A 151 -33.04 -17.30 -7.04
N PRO A 152 -33.37 -17.37 -8.35
CA PRO A 152 -34.22 -18.43 -8.89
C PRO A 152 -33.66 -19.83 -8.60
N ASP A 153 -34.54 -20.78 -8.36
CA ASP A 153 -34.22 -22.21 -8.18
C ASP A 153 -34.16 -22.99 -9.51
N LYS A 154 -34.38 -22.29 -10.62
CA LYS A 154 -34.36 -22.83 -11.99
C LYS A 154 -33.29 -22.14 -12.82
N ALA A 155 -32.81 -22.84 -13.84
CA ALA A 155 -31.91 -22.27 -14.83
C ALA A 155 -32.57 -21.09 -15.55
N GLY A 156 -31.76 -20.13 -16.02
CA GLY A 156 -32.22 -19.07 -16.92
C GLY A 156 -32.78 -19.61 -18.23
N GLU A 157 -33.48 -18.77 -19.00
CA GLU A 157 -34.04 -19.14 -20.31
C GLU A 157 -32.96 -19.65 -21.28
N ASP A 158 -31.72 -19.19 -21.13
CA ASP A 158 -30.53 -19.60 -21.87
C ASP A 158 -29.79 -20.82 -21.26
N GLY A 159 -30.35 -21.42 -20.21
CA GLY A 159 -29.73 -22.50 -19.44
C GLY A 159 -28.67 -22.03 -18.43
N ALA A 160 -28.52 -20.73 -18.19
CA ALA A 160 -27.52 -20.22 -17.24
C ALA A 160 -27.82 -20.67 -15.79
N LEU A 161 -26.78 -21.18 -15.11
CA LEU A 161 -26.83 -21.63 -13.71
C LEU A 161 -26.25 -20.61 -12.72
N ASN A 162 -25.76 -19.46 -13.20
CA ASN A 162 -25.03 -18.45 -12.44
C ASN A 162 -25.56 -17.03 -12.68
N ALA A 163 -26.86 -16.89 -12.96
CA ALA A 163 -27.50 -15.62 -13.30
C ALA A 163 -27.31 -14.54 -12.21
N GLY A 164 -27.19 -14.96 -10.94
CA GLY A 164 -27.16 -14.04 -9.80
C GLY A 164 -28.53 -13.43 -9.53
N ASN A 165 -28.56 -12.25 -8.91
CA ASN A 165 -29.76 -11.48 -8.65
C ASN A 165 -29.78 -10.19 -9.48
N GLN A 166 -30.87 -9.41 -9.37
CA GLN A 166 -31.07 -8.22 -10.21
C GLN A 166 -30.03 -7.11 -9.96
N VAL A 167 -29.35 -7.12 -8.81
CA VAL A 167 -28.32 -6.13 -8.42
C VAL A 167 -26.89 -6.63 -8.63
N THR A 168 -26.68 -7.86 -9.10
CA THR A 168 -25.35 -8.46 -9.29
C THR A 168 -24.47 -7.61 -10.22
N ASN A 169 -25.04 -7.01 -11.27
CA ASN A 169 -24.28 -6.12 -12.17
C ASN A 169 -23.87 -4.81 -11.49
N ASP A 170 -24.65 -4.30 -10.54
CA ASP A 170 -24.26 -3.14 -9.74
C ASP A 170 -23.10 -3.47 -8.81
N LEU A 171 -23.14 -4.65 -8.18
CA LEU A 171 -22.07 -5.16 -7.34
C LEU A 171 -20.76 -5.25 -8.14
N LYS A 172 -20.80 -5.83 -9.35
CA LYS A 172 -19.64 -5.88 -10.26
C LYS A 172 -19.07 -4.49 -10.54
N VAL A 173 -19.92 -3.48 -10.75
CA VAL A 173 -19.49 -2.11 -11.02
C VAL A 173 -18.82 -1.49 -9.80
N ILE A 174 -19.43 -1.55 -8.61
CA ILE A 174 -18.83 -0.95 -7.41
C ILE A 174 -17.51 -1.66 -7.03
N THR A 175 -17.43 -2.99 -7.18
CA THR A 175 -16.18 -3.73 -6.97
C THR A 175 -15.12 -3.31 -7.98
N LYS A 176 -15.48 -3.13 -9.25
CA LYS A 176 -14.55 -2.63 -10.28
C LYS A 176 -14.04 -1.23 -9.95
N MET A 177 -14.91 -0.34 -9.46
CA MET A 177 -14.53 1.01 -9.05
C MET A 177 -13.55 0.99 -7.86
N ASN A 178 -13.82 0.20 -6.83
CA ASN A 178 -12.95 0.16 -5.65
C ASN A 178 -11.58 -0.47 -5.96
N ARG A 179 -11.54 -1.48 -6.84
CA ARG A 179 -10.28 -2.10 -7.29
C ARG A 179 -9.33 -1.08 -7.95
N LEU A 180 -9.85 -0.04 -8.58
CA LEU A 180 -9.04 1.02 -9.19
C LEU A 180 -8.30 1.86 -8.13
N ILE A 181 -8.93 2.09 -6.98
CA ILE A 181 -8.31 2.83 -5.87
C ILE A 181 -7.30 1.95 -5.12
N GLY A 182 -7.41 0.62 -5.20
CA GLY A 182 -6.49 -0.30 -4.56
C GLY A 182 -6.73 -0.47 -3.06
N VAL A 183 -7.95 -0.24 -2.59
CA VAL A 183 -8.33 -0.49 -1.20
C VAL A 183 -8.30 -1.99 -0.92
N HIS A 184 -7.53 -2.37 0.11
CA HIS A 184 -7.44 -3.75 0.59
C HIS A 184 -8.12 -3.93 1.95
N VAL A 185 -7.84 -3.05 2.91
CA VAL A 185 -8.36 -3.15 4.29
C VAL A 185 -9.57 -2.25 4.48
N THR A 186 -10.53 -2.71 5.28
CA THR A 186 -11.71 -1.93 5.69
C THR A 186 -11.71 -1.71 7.20
N PRO A 187 -11.97 -0.47 7.68
CA PRO A 187 -12.26 0.71 6.88
C PRO A 187 -10.99 1.33 6.24
N THR A 188 -11.17 1.99 5.10
CA THR A 188 -10.16 2.90 4.52
C THR A 188 -10.85 4.23 4.21
N ALA A 189 -10.23 5.36 4.57
CA ALA A 189 -10.73 6.68 4.16
C ALA A 189 -9.85 7.31 3.06
N VAL A 190 -10.50 8.01 2.14
CA VAL A 190 -9.86 8.71 1.03
C VAL A 190 -10.38 10.15 1.01
N PHE A 191 -9.50 11.12 1.20
CA PHE A 191 -9.83 12.54 1.15
C PHE A 191 -9.32 13.16 -0.14
N ASN A 192 -10.21 13.73 -0.95
CA ASN A 192 -9.91 14.34 -2.25
C ASN A 192 -9.07 13.42 -3.17
N GLY A 193 -9.31 12.11 -3.11
CA GLY A 193 -8.58 11.11 -3.90
C GLY A 193 -7.28 10.60 -3.25
N VAL A 194 -6.91 11.09 -2.06
CA VAL A 194 -5.70 10.66 -1.33
C VAL A 194 -6.09 9.85 -0.10
N VAL A 195 -5.54 8.64 0.02
CA VAL A 195 -5.74 7.75 1.18
C VAL A 195 -5.26 8.44 2.47
N GLN A 196 -6.04 8.32 3.53
CA GLN A 196 -5.79 8.94 4.83
C GLN A 196 -5.52 7.90 5.91
N ASP A 197 -4.65 8.24 6.85
CA ASP A 197 -4.33 7.41 8.03
C ASP A 197 -5.34 7.67 9.17
N VAL A 198 -6.63 7.46 8.89
CA VAL A 198 -7.68 7.52 9.91
C VAL A 198 -7.88 6.14 10.53
N SER A 199 -8.21 6.11 11.82
CA SER A 199 -8.48 4.86 12.53
C SER A 199 -9.97 4.73 12.86
N SER A 200 -10.48 3.49 12.80
CA SER A 200 -11.81 3.16 13.33
C SER A 200 -11.93 3.39 14.85
N GLY A 201 -10.80 3.56 15.54
CA GLY A 201 -10.76 3.87 16.97
C GLY A 201 -10.83 5.35 17.31
N TRP A 202 -10.88 6.25 16.31
CA TRP A 202 -10.92 7.69 16.59
C TRP A 202 -12.19 8.10 17.31
N ASN A 203 -12.05 8.96 18.31
CA ASN A 203 -13.15 9.61 19.00
C ASN A 203 -13.59 10.90 18.27
N LYS A 204 -14.63 11.55 18.79
CA LYS A 204 -15.17 12.80 18.23
C LYS A 204 -14.10 13.89 18.10
N ASP A 205 -13.28 14.10 19.12
CA ASP A 205 -12.31 15.20 19.16
C ASP A 205 -11.22 15.02 18.11
N GLN A 206 -10.74 13.78 17.91
CA GLN A 206 -9.76 13.46 16.86
C GLN A 206 -10.34 13.70 15.46
N TRP A 207 -11.62 13.38 15.24
CA TRP A 207 -12.30 13.69 13.98
C TRP A 207 -12.45 15.19 13.76
N VAL A 208 -12.86 15.93 14.79
CA VAL A 208 -13.00 17.39 14.76
C VAL A 208 -11.65 18.05 14.46
N GLU A 209 -10.58 17.63 15.13
CA GLU A 209 -9.23 18.12 14.88
C GLU A 209 -8.80 17.86 13.43
N TRP A 210 -9.04 16.65 12.93
CA TRP A 210 -8.71 16.29 11.55
C TRP A 210 -9.52 17.12 10.54
N LEU A 211 -10.82 17.31 10.76
CA LEU A 211 -11.68 18.13 9.91
C LEU A 211 -11.26 19.61 9.91
N GLN A 212 -10.94 20.16 11.10
CA GLN A 212 -10.43 21.53 11.25
C GLN A 212 -9.14 21.72 10.42
N LYS A 213 -8.27 20.71 10.42
CA LYS A 213 -6.99 20.72 9.72
C LYS A 213 -7.09 20.52 8.20
N ASN A 214 -8.12 19.87 7.69
CA ASN A 214 -8.18 19.47 6.28
C ASN A 214 -9.29 20.15 5.48
N VAL A 215 -10.33 20.66 6.15
CA VAL A 215 -11.50 21.28 5.54
C VAL A 215 -11.45 22.79 5.82
N HIS A 216 -10.51 23.49 5.21
CA HIS A 216 -10.30 24.93 5.39
C HIS A 216 -11.22 25.78 4.51
N SER A 217 -11.48 27.02 4.94
CA SER A 217 -12.16 28.00 4.08
C SER A 217 -11.21 28.52 3.01
N ALA A 218 -11.73 28.79 1.81
CA ALA A 218 -10.94 29.35 0.71
C ALA A 218 -10.20 30.64 1.11
N SER A 219 -10.78 31.44 2.02
CA SER A 219 -10.16 32.65 2.58
C SER A 219 -8.93 32.39 3.46
N ASN A 220 -8.84 31.23 4.14
CA ASN A 220 -7.69 30.88 4.99
C ASN A 220 -6.48 30.37 4.21
N THR A 221 -6.60 30.15 2.89
CA THR A 221 -5.45 29.75 2.06
C THR A 221 -4.37 30.83 2.01
N ILE A 222 -4.75 32.11 2.21
CA ILE A 222 -3.81 33.24 2.25
C ILE A 222 -3.22 33.40 3.67
N GLU A 223 -4.00 33.18 4.73
CA GLU A 223 -3.53 33.36 6.11
C GLU A 223 -2.76 32.17 6.69
N VAL A 224 -3.05 30.93 6.30
CA VAL A 224 -2.33 29.75 6.81
C VAL A 224 -0.92 29.66 6.22
N VAL A 225 -0.73 30.16 4.99
CA VAL A 225 0.62 30.36 4.42
C VAL A 225 1.37 31.48 5.17
N ALA A 226 0.66 32.52 5.63
CA ALA A 226 1.24 33.63 6.40
C ALA A 226 1.53 33.27 7.87
N GLN A 227 0.71 32.44 8.53
CA GLN A 227 0.90 32.04 9.93
C GLN A 227 1.89 30.88 10.11
N ALA A 228 2.04 30.01 9.10
CA ALA A 228 3.12 29.00 9.08
C ALA A 228 4.51 29.66 8.96
N GLN A 229 4.60 30.90 8.48
CA GLN A 229 5.82 31.72 8.49
C GLN A 229 6.09 32.39 9.85
N LEU A 230 5.09 32.56 10.71
CA LEU A 230 5.19 33.31 11.98
C LEU A 230 5.42 32.44 13.23
N ARG A 231 5.17 31.13 13.18
CA ARG A 231 5.35 30.21 14.34
C ARG A 231 6.75 29.62 14.53
N CYS A 232 7.70 29.88 13.63
CA CYS A 232 9.06 29.30 13.70
C CYS A 232 10.13 30.20 14.34
N TYR A 233 9.81 31.37 14.88
CA TYR A 233 10.81 32.19 15.57
C TYR A 233 10.27 32.91 16.82
N ALA A 234 10.39 32.25 17.97
CA ALA A 234 10.62 32.93 19.24
C ALA A 234 12.13 32.87 19.55
N LYS A 235 12.71 34.05 19.80
CA LYS A 235 14.14 34.41 19.84
C LYS A 235 15.02 33.55 20.77
N PRO A 236 16.34 33.53 20.54
CA PRO A 236 17.15 34.45 21.34
C PRO A 236 18.14 35.31 20.54
N SER A 237 18.30 36.53 21.06
CA SER A 237 19.49 37.39 21.18
C SER A 237 20.50 37.55 20.02
N SER A 238 20.75 38.84 19.74
CA SER A 238 21.87 39.51 19.06
C SER A 238 22.20 39.16 17.59
N ALA A 239 22.10 40.21 16.77
CA ALA A 239 22.32 40.31 15.31
C ALA A 239 23.74 39.92 14.85
N PRO A 240 23.92 39.53 13.56
CA PRO A 240 24.43 40.52 12.60
C PRO A 240 23.90 40.40 11.14
N LYS A 241 24.33 41.39 10.34
CA LYS A 241 23.93 41.80 8.99
C LYS A 241 24.27 40.83 7.83
N LYS A 242 23.42 40.93 6.78
CA LYS A 242 23.64 40.64 5.34
C LYS A 242 23.84 39.17 4.91
N LEU A 243 22.76 38.38 4.93
CA LEU A 243 22.68 37.04 4.29
C LEU A 243 21.93 37.04 2.93
N ASN A 244 21.17 38.10 2.63
CA ASN A 244 20.14 38.05 1.59
C ASN A 244 20.67 37.94 0.15
N LYS A 245 21.88 38.44 -0.12
CA LYS A 245 22.40 38.44 -1.51
C LYS A 245 22.85 37.06 -1.97
N ILE A 246 23.35 36.21 -1.07
CA ILE A 246 23.79 34.84 -1.38
C ILE A 246 22.58 33.91 -1.45
N GLU A 247 21.60 34.11 -0.58
CA GLU A 247 20.38 33.31 -0.54
C GLU A 247 19.46 33.59 -1.74
N ASP A 248 19.39 34.84 -2.21
CA ASP A 248 18.67 35.20 -3.43
C ASP A 248 19.35 34.64 -4.68
N GLU A 249 20.69 34.61 -4.73
CA GLU A 249 21.46 33.97 -5.82
C GLU A 249 21.21 32.45 -5.84
N LEU A 250 21.22 31.80 -4.68
CA LEU A 250 20.91 30.38 -4.51
C LEU A 250 19.44 30.06 -4.84
N LYS A 251 18.49 30.91 -4.48
CA LYS A 251 17.07 30.77 -4.85
C LYS A 251 16.85 31.03 -6.34
N ARG A 252 17.63 31.93 -6.96
CA ARG A 252 17.59 32.15 -8.41
C ARG A 252 18.18 30.96 -9.17
N GLN A 253 19.29 30.40 -8.69
CA GLN A 253 19.87 29.15 -9.21
C GLN A 253 18.92 27.96 -9.00
N ALA A 254 18.31 27.81 -7.82
CA ALA A 254 17.34 26.76 -7.55
C ALA A 254 16.05 26.91 -8.38
N ARG A 255 15.60 28.15 -8.63
CA ARG A 255 14.47 28.43 -9.54
C ARG A 255 14.84 28.23 -11.01
N ALA A 256 16.09 28.50 -11.41
CA ALA A 256 16.59 28.18 -12.74
C ALA A 256 16.66 26.65 -12.96
N VAL A 257 17.17 25.90 -11.97
CA VAL A 257 17.19 24.42 -11.96
C VAL A 257 15.76 23.84 -11.97
N ALA A 258 14.82 24.45 -11.25
CA ALA A 258 13.40 24.05 -11.26
C ALA A 258 12.66 24.43 -12.57
N LYS A 259 13.10 25.47 -13.28
CA LYS A 259 12.56 25.88 -14.60
C LYS A 259 13.21 25.13 -15.77
N GLU A 260 14.35 24.49 -15.57
CA GLU A 260 15.01 23.60 -16.55
C GLU A 260 14.42 22.17 -16.58
N GLY A 261 13.21 21.98 -16.06
CA GLY A 261 12.47 20.72 -16.18
C GLY A 261 12.08 20.44 -17.63
N LYS A 262 13.01 19.92 -18.45
CA LYS A 262 12.65 19.06 -19.57
C LYS A 262 11.83 17.93 -18.97
N GLU A 263 10.59 17.79 -19.41
CA GLU A 263 9.69 16.70 -19.05
C GLU A 263 10.40 15.37 -19.36
N PHE A 264 10.96 14.71 -18.34
CA PHE A 264 11.72 13.46 -18.52
C PHE A 264 10.72 12.31 -18.64
N GLU A 265 10.74 11.61 -19.78
CA GLU A 265 9.88 10.45 -20.05
C GLU A 265 10.12 9.30 -19.04
N LEU A 266 11.33 9.20 -18.49
CA LEU A 266 11.73 8.13 -17.58
C LEU A 266 12.06 8.63 -16.15
N PRO A 267 11.73 7.82 -15.12
CA PRO A 267 12.05 8.16 -13.73
C PRO A 267 13.56 8.07 -13.47
N GLU A 268 14.03 8.78 -12.44
CA GLU A 268 15.43 8.73 -11.99
C GLU A 268 15.83 7.34 -11.50
N LYS A 269 14.93 6.64 -10.81
CA LYS A 269 15.14 5.30 -10.26
C LYS A 269 14.32 4.30 -11.03
N LEU A 270 14.99 3.40 -11.74
CA LEU A 270 14.35 2.37 -12.56
C LEU A 270 14.61 0.97 -11.98
N ILE A 271 13.58 0.13 -11.86
CA ILE A 271 13.72 -1.25 -11.37
C ILE A 271 14.22 -2.13 -12.51
N ILE A 272 15.42 -2.66 -12.34
CA ILE A 272 16.09 -3.51 -13.34
C ILE A 272 16.09 -4.99 -12.98
N TYR A 273 15.79 -5.33 -11.72
CA TYR A 273 15.67 -6.71 -11.26
C TYR A 273 14.63 -6.84 -10.15
N HIS A 274 13.89 -7.96 -10.15
CA HIS A 274 12.94 -8.35 -9.11
C HIS A 274 13.05 -9.86 -8.87
N GLY A 275 13.31 -10.29 -7.63
CA GLY A 275 13.52 -11.69 -7.23
C GLY A 275 12.26 -12.59 -7.23
N GLY A 276 11.15 -12.12 -7.81
CA GLY A 276 9.83 -12.75 -7.79
C GLY A 276 9.05 -12.55 -6.48
N THR A 277 7.81 -12.05 -6.60
CA THR A 277 6.93 -11.73 -5.45
C THR A 277 6.72 -12.94 -4.55
N GLY A 278 6.38 -14.11 -5.11
CA GLY A 278 6.14 -15.32 -4.32
C GLY A 278 7.34 -15.76 -3.47
N ARG A 279 8.57 -15.66 -4.01
CA ARG A 279 9.78 -16.01 -3.27
C ARG A 279 10.08 -15.02 -2.16
N ILE A 280 9.97 -13.73 -2.46
CA ILE A 280 10.18 -12.65 -1.48
C ILE A 280 9.18 -12.80 -0.32
N THR A 281 7.89 -13.02 -0.63
CA THR A 281 6.86 -13.25 0.38
C THR A 281 7.13 -14.51 1.18
N PHE A 282 7.46 -15.63 0.54
CA PHE A 282 7.79 -16.88 1.23
C PHE A 282 8.96 -16.72 2.20
N MET A 283 10.05 -16.07 1.78
CA MET A 283 11.21 -15.81 2.64
C MET A 283 10.87 -14.88 3.81
N ALA A 284 10.01 -13.87 3.56
CA ALA A 284 9.53 -12.98 4.61
C ALA A 284 8.74 -13.73 5.68
N MET A 285 7.81 -14.60 5.25
CA MET A 285 7.00 -15.44 6.12
C MET A 285 7.87 -16.42 6.89
N LEU A 286 8.78 -17.12 6.23
CA LEU A 286 9.70 -18.08 6.87
C LEU A 286 10.48 -17.44 8.03
N LYS A 287 11.02 -16.24 7.82
CA LYS A 287 11.73 -15.49 8.88
C LYS A 287 10.83 -15.16 10.06
N ILE A 288 9.64 -14.60 9.78
CA ILE A 288 8.67 -14.21 10.80
C ILE A 288 8.22 -15.44 11.61
N THR A 289 7.91 -16.55 10.94
CA THR A 289 7.54 -17.81 11.58
C THR A 289 8.64 -18.33 12.51
N THR A 290 9.90 -18.34 12.08
CA THR A 290 11.00 -18.77 12.96
C THR A 290 11.19 -17.86 14.17
N LEU A 291 10.93 -16.55 14.03
CA LEU A 291 10.99 -15.61 15.15
C LEU A 291 9.89 -15.89 16.18
N PHE A 292 8.65 -16.11 15.73
CA PHE A 292 7.54 -16.45 16.61
C PHE A 292 7.74 -17.80 17.29
N LEU A 293 8.23 -18.80 16.54
CA LEU A 293 8.51 -20.12 17.08
C LEU A 293 9.62 -20.05 18.14
N GLY A 294 10.70 -19.33 17.87
CA GLY A 294 11.77 -19.12 18.86
C GLY A 294 11.28 -18.36 20.09
N ALA A 295 10.43 -17.34 19.93
CA ALA A 295 9.82 -16.64 21.05
C ALA A 295 8.94 -17.59 21.90
N PHE A 296 8.13 -18.44 21.24
CA PHE A 296 7.32 -19.45 21.92
C PHE A 296 8.20 -20.44 22.72
N PHE A 297 9.24 -20.99 22.11
CA PHE A 297 10.12 -21.93 22.81
C PHE A 297 10.91 -21.29 23.96
N CYS A 298 11.43 -20.07 23.77
CA CYS A 298 12.23 -19.39 24.78
C CYS A 298 11.40 -18.78 25.93
N PHE A 299 10.21 -18.25 25.65
CA PHE A 299 9.42 -17.50 26.63
C PHE A 299 8.20 -18.25 27.17
N ILE A 300 7.78 -19.36 26.55
CA ILE A 300 6.64 -20.15 27.02
C ILE A 300 7.10 -21.56 27.40
N VAL A 301 7.73 -22.28 26.48
CA VAL A 301 8.10 -23.69 26.72
C VAL A 301 9.24 -23.82 27.72
N ALA A 302 10.35 -23.11 27.53
CA ALA A 302 11.51 -23.21 28.43
C ALA A 302 11.16 -22.85 29.90
N PRO A 303 10.43 -21.75 30.20
CA PRO A 303 9.99 -21.46 31.57
C PRO A 303 9.09 -22.54 32.17
N SER A 304 8.24 -23.20 31.37
CA SER A 304 7.42 -24.31 31.85
C SER A 304 8.26 -25.53 32.26
N TYR A 305 9.38 -25.78 31.57
CA TYR A 305 10.32 -26.85 31.91
C TYR A 305 11.11 -26.54 33.17
N VAL A 306 11.50 -25.28 33.36
CA VAL A 306 12.08 -24.80 34.63
C VAL A 306 11.09 -24.96 35.78
N LYS A 307 9.83 -24.55 35.59
CA LYS A 307 8.78 -24.70 36.61
C LYS A 307 8.48 -26.17 36.94
N ALA A 308 8.63 -27.08 35.98
CA ALA A 308 8.44 -28.51 36.15
C ALA A 308 9.72 -29.26 36.59
N GLU A 309 10.76 -28.53 37.00
CA GLU A 309 12.04 -29.06 37.52
C GLU A 309 12.68 -30.10 36.58
N LYS A 310 12.58 -29.87 35.27
CA LYS A 310 13.20 -30.75 34.27
C LYS A 310 14.73 -30.58 34.29
N PRO A 311 15.50 -31.63 33.91
CA PRO A 311 16.96 -31.54 33.85
C PRO A 311 17.44 -30.38 32.97
N GLU A 312 18.50 -29.70 33.40
CA GLU A 312 19.01 -28.49 32.74
C GLU A 312 19.37 -28.70 31.26
N TRP A 313 19.96 -29.84 30.93
CA TRP A 313 20.34 -30.17 29.55
C TRP A 313 19.11 -30.31 28.62
N VAL A 314 17.97 -30.77 29.15
CA VAL A 314 16.70 -30.87 28.40
C VAL A 314 16.17 -29.46 28.14
N THR A 315 16.13 -28.62 29.18
CA THR A 315 15.71 -27.22 29.06
C THR A 315 16.61 -26.44 28.09
N ALA A 316 17.93 -26.63 28.16
CA ALA A 316 18.89 -26.04 27.22
C ALA A 316 18.63 -26.49 25.78
N SER A 317 18.31 -27.77 25.57
CA SER A 317 17.96 -28.31 24.25
C SER A 317 16.69 -27.68 23.67
N ILE A 318 15.68 -27.42 24.51
CA ILE A 318 14.45 -26.71 24.12
C ILE A 318 14.75 -25.27 23.68
N VAL A 319 15.60 -24.55 24.44
CA VAL A 319 16.03 -23.20 24.07
C VAL A 319 16.79 -23.21 22.74
N LEU A 320 17.70 -24.16 22.54
CA LEU A 320 18.42 -24.34 21.28
C LEU A 320 17.47 -24.64 20.11
N CYS A 321 16.43 -25.45 20.32
CA CYS A 321 15.40 -25.74 19.33
C CYS A 321 14.68 -24.46 18.84
N GLY A 322 14.46 -23.49 19.73
CA GLY A 322 13.89 -22.18 19.36
C GLY A 322 14.89 -21.26 18.65
N ILE A 323 16.15 -21.26 19.07
CA ILE A 323 17.16 -20.29 18.61
C ILE A 323 17.80 -20.69 17.27
N VAL A 324 18.14 -21.97 17.09
CA VAL A 324 18.87 -22.46 15.92
C VAL A 324 18.15 -22.14 14.60
N PRO A 325 16.83 -22.34 14.45
CA PRO A 325 16.12 -22.01 13.22
C PRO A 325 16.19 -20.52 12.85
N ILE A 326 16.14 -19.60 13.83
CA ILE A 326 16.24 -18.15 13.58
C ILE A 326 17.58 -17.82 12.94
N PHE A 327 18.68 -18.32 13.51
CA PHE A 327 20.02 -18.06 13.00
C PHE A 327 20.25 -18.76 11.66
N PHE A 328 19.78 -20.00 11.51
CA PHE A 328 19.90 -20.76 10.26
C PHE A 328 19.16 -20.07 9.11
N VAL A 329 17.88 -19.73 9.30
CA VAL A 329 17.08 -19.04 8.28
C VAL A 329 17.67 -17.67 7.98
N THR A 330 18.05 -16.89 8.98
CA THR A 330 18.71 -15.59 8.77
C THR A 330 20.00 -15.76 7.98
N TYR A 331 20.82 -16.77 8.31
CA TYR A 331 22.06 -17.07 7.63
C TYR A 331 21.81 -17.36 6.16
N ILE A 332 20.97 -18.35 5.81
CA ILE A 332 20.78 -18.77 4.40
C ILE A 332 20.08 -17.71 3.53
N THR A 333 19.20 -16.90 4.12
CA THR A 333 18.37 -15.94 3.38
C THR A 333 18.92 -14.51 3.34
N SER A 334 19.90 -14.15 4.17
CA SER A 334 20.45 -12.78 4.21
C SER A 334 21.05 -12.24 2.91
N PRO A 335 21.71 -13.04 2.04
CA PRO A 335 22.30 -12.50 0.81
C PRO A 335 21.26 -12.27 -0.29
N PHE A 336 20.04 -12.81 -0.16
CA PHE A 336 19.04 -12.74 -1.22
C PHE A 336 18.63 -11.30 -1.55
N VAL A 337 18.80 -10.94 -2.82
CA VAL A 337 18.41 -9.63 -3.36
C VAL A 337 16.96 -9.68 -3.82
N THR A 338 16.14 -8.78 -3.29
CA THR A 338 14.72 -8.65 -3.63
C THR A 338 14.54 -7.80 -4.88
N HIS A 339 15.20 -6.65 -4.94
CA HIS A 339 15.11 -5.69 -6.05
C HIS A 339 16.45 -5.00 -6.29
N ILE A 340 16.68 -4.58 -7.54
CA ILE A 340 17.80 -3.72 -7.91
C ILE A 340 17.26 -2.52 -8.66
N HIS A 341 17.67 -1.34 -8.24
CA HIS A 341 17.39 -0.08 -8.92
C HIS A 341 18.66 0.47 -9.55
N ILE A 342 18.56 0.98 -10.77
CA ILE A 342 19.58 1.82 -11.39
C ILE A 342 19.18 3.29 -11.23
N HIS A 343 20.16 4.16 -11.01
CA HIS A 343 19.96 5.61 -10.96
C HIS A 343 20.42 6.21 -12.29
N LEU A 344 19.49 6.80 -13.04
CA LEU A 344 19.72 7.30 -14.39
C LEU A 344 20.09 8.80 -14.35
N PRO A 345 21.15 9.22 -15.06
CA PRO A 345 21.47 10.63 -15.19
C PRO A 345 20.39 11.36 -16.04
N PRO A 346 20.22 12.69 -15.90
CA PRO A 346 19.18 13.46 -16.59
C PRO A 346 19.11 13.21 -18.11
N TYR A 347 20.25 13.15 -18.80
CA TYR A 347 20.27 12.92 -20.25
C TYR A 347 19.71 11.54 -20.65
N ALA A 348 19.92 10.51 -19.83
CA ALA A 348 19.47 9.14 -20.10
C ALA A 348 17.97 8.93 -19.86
N ARG A 349 17.28 9.94 -19.30
CA ARG A 349 15.87 9.90 -18.94
C ARG A 349 14.93 10.51 -19.99
N THR A 350 15.49 10.99 -21.10
CA THR A 350 14.79 11.74 -22.15
C THR A 350 13.97 10.86 -23.08
N SER A 351 14.45 9.66 -23.40
CA SER A 351 13.70 8.66 -24.17
C SER A 351 14.27 7.25 -24.02
N ARG A 352 13.47 6.23 -24.37
CA ARG A 352 13.90 4.82 -24.35
C ARG A 352 15.13 4.55 -25.23
N ALA A 353 15.21 5.20 -26.39
CA ALA A 353 16.35 5.03 -27.31
C ALA A 353 17.67 5.57 -26.70
N ILE A 354 17.60 6.67 -25.94
CA ILE A 354 18.77 7.24 -25.27
C ILE A 354 19.16 6.39 -24.05
N LEU A 355 18.18 5.86 -23.31
CA LEU A 355 18.43 4.86 -22.27
C LEU A 355 19.19 3.65 -22.83
N GLU A 356 18.76 3.09 -23.96
CA GLU A 356 19.44 1.95 -24.58
C GLU A 356 20.90 2.26 -24.94
N ARG A 357 21.17 3.47 -25.47
CA ARG A 357 22.55 3.93 -25.74
C ARG A 357 23.36 4.06 -24.45
N PHE A 358 22.76 4.64 -23.40
CA PHE A 358 23.40 4.76 -22.09
C PHE A 358 23.75 3.39 -21.49
N ILE A 359 22.84 2.41 -21.55
CA ILE A 359 23.12 1.06 -21.06
C ILE A 359 24.20 0.37 -21.92
N LYS A 360 24.23 0.60 -23.24
CA LYS A 360 25.31 0.12 -24.13
C LYS A 360 26.68 0.71 -23.79
N THR A 361 26.76 1.89 -23.17
CA THR A 361 28.03 2.50 -22.73
C THR A 361 28.06 2.73 -21.22
N LEU A 362 27.34 1.90 -20.45
CA LEU A 362 27.17 2.04 -19.01
C LEU A 362 28.50 2.27 -18.27
N PRO A 363 28.70 3.45 -17.66
CA PRO A 363 29.89 3.73 -16.86
C PRO A 363 29.98 2.82 -15.62
N PRO A 364 31.17 2.34 -15.22
CA PRO A 364 31.37 1.60 -13.97
C PRO A 364 30.88 2.36 -12.73
N SER A 365 30.95 3.69 -12.76
CA SER A 365 30.52 4.57 -11.66
C SER A 365 29.01 4.73 -11.54
N THR A 366 28.22 4.09 -12.41
CA THR A 366 26.76 4.22 -12.39
C THR A 366 26.20 3.71 -11.05
N PRO A 367 25.39 4.50 -10.33
CA PRO A 367 24.87 4.10 -9.03
C PRO A 367 23.79 3.03 -9.17
N LEU A 368 23.87 2.02 -8.32
CA LEU A 368 22.88 0.96 -8.13
C LEU A 368 22.42 0.93 -6.67
N THR A 369 21.15 0.59 -6.46
CA THR A 369 20.62 0.27 -5.13
C THR A 369 20.12 -1.17 -5.10
N LEU A 370 20.81 -2.02 -4.33
CA LEU A 370 20.42 -3.40 -4.09
C LEU A 370 19.65 -3.48 -2.77
N THR A 371 18.50 -4.15 -2.80
CA THR A 371 17.69 -4.36 -1.61
C THR A 371 17.79 -5.81 -1.15
N THR A 372 18.23 -6.03 0.08
CA THR A 372 18.18 -7.32 0.79
C THR A 372 17.23 -7.23 1.98
N MET A 373 17.08 -8.29 2.78
CA MET A 373 16.17 -8.32 3.93
C MET A 373 16.93 -8.61 5.23
N SER A 374 16.60 -7.90 6.30
CA SER A 374 17.11 -8.16 7.66
C SER A 374 16.54 -9.47 8.24
N ALA A 375 16.98 -9.85 9.44
CA ALA A 375 16.43 -11.01 10.16
C ALA A 375 14.92 -10.88 10.44
N ILE A 376 14.41 -9.66 10.63
CA ILE A 376 13.00 -9.35 10.88
C ILE A 376 12.26 -8.95 9.59
N SER A 377 12.73 -9.39 8.43
CA SER A 377 12.13 -9.09 7.11
C SER A 377 12.06 -7.61 6.72
N LYS A 378 12.74 -6.71 7.45
CA LYS A 378 12.85 -5.29 7.09
C LYS A 378 13.79 -5.11 5.88
N PRO A 379 13.41 -4.33 4.85
CA PRO A 379 14.28 -4.04 3.72
C PRO A 379 15.59 -3.37 4.15
N ARG A 380 16.71 -3.79 3.57
CA ARG A 380 18.04 -3.19 3.73
C ARG A 380 18.54 -2.73 2.37
N TYR A 381 18.77 -1.42 2.24
CA TYR A 381 19.25 -0.81 1.01
C TYR A 381 20.78 -0.70 1.03
N SER A 382 21.41 -1.10 -0.08
CA SER A 382 22.85 -0.98 -0.30
C SER A 382 23.08 -0.16 -1.56
N SER A 383 23.63 1.05 -1.41
CA SER A 383 24.02 1.92 -2.52
C SER A 383 25.44 1.60 -2.94
N ILE A 384 25.64 1.23 -4.19
CA ILE A 384 26.91 0.72 -4.73
C ILE A 384 27.11 1.25 -6.15
N GLN A 385 28.32 1.21 -6.70
CA GLN A 385 28.51 1.46 -8.13
C GLN A 385 28.43 0.14 -8.91
N ALA A 386 28.00 0.20 -10.16
CA ALA A 386 27.90 -0.97 -11.05
C ALA A 386 29.26 -1.67 -11.27
N GLY A 387 30.37 -0.95 -11.09
CA GLY A 387 31.73 -1.49 -11.12
C GLY A 387 32.18 -2.21 -9.85
N ASP A 388 31.54 -1.96 -8.71
CA ASP A 388 31.97 -2.52 -7.43
C ASP A 388 31.52 -3.98 -7.23
N LEU A 389 30.57 -4.44 -8.06
CA LEU A 389 30.09 -5.82 -8.04
C LEU A 389 31.11 -6.75 -8.69
N SER A 390 31.51 -7.77 -7.95
CA SER A 390 32.37 -8.85 -8.44
C SER A 390 31.64 -10.19 -8.33
N PRO A 391 31.61 -11.02 -9.39
CA PRO A 391 31.02 -12.35 -9.33
C PRO A 391 31.89 -13.27 -8.47
N VAL A 392 31.25 -14.11 -7.66
CA VAL A 392 31.94 -15.09 -6.82
C VAL A 392 31.00 -16.25 -6.53
N GLN A 393 31.50 -17.48 -6.36
CA GLN A 393 30.68 -18.58 -5.86
C GLN A 393 31.06 -18.88 -4.41
N ARG A 394 30.18 -18.55 -3.45
CA ARG A 394 30.38 -18.83 -2.02
C ARG A 394 29.13 -19.44 -1.39
N ARG A 395 29.30 -20.11 -0.25
CA ARG A 395 28.22 -20.69 0.56
C ARG A 395 27.27 -21.57 -0.28
N LEU A 396 27.83 -22.60 -0.93
CA LEU A 396 27.07 -23.54 -1.77
C LEU A 396 26.22 -22.85 -2.86
N GLY A 397 26.70 -21.71 -3.39
CA GLY A 397 25.99 -20.94 -4.42
C GLY A 397 24.97 -19.95 -3.88
N LEU A 398 24.76 -19.84 -2.57
CA LEU A 398 23.88 -18.84 -1.94
C LEU A 398 24.47 -17.42 -1.95
N ILE A 399 25.66 -17.23 -2.51
CA ILE A 399 26.26 -15.91 -2.77
C ILE A 399 26.88 -15.99 -4.16
N ASN A 400 26.42 -15.12 -5.05
CA ASN A 400 26.92 -15.02 -6.42
C ASN A 400 27.60 -13.68 -6.75
N TYR A 401 27.40 -12.64 -5.94
CA TYR A 401 28.09 -11.37 -6.06
C TYR A 401 28.58 -10.84 -4.71
N VAL A 402 29.72 -10.14 -4.73
CA VAL A 402 30.29 -9.43 -3.59
C VAL A 402 30.71 -8.02 -3.97
N ARG A 403 30.87 -7.17 -2.97
CA ARG A 403 31.53 -5.86 -3.08
C ARG A 403 32.47 -5.63 -1.92
N ASP A 404 33.41 -4.70 -2.07
CA ASP A 404 34.18 -4.22 -0.93
C ASP A 404 33.30 -3.38 0.00
N THR A 405 33.50 -3.58 1.29
CA THR A 405 32.77 -2.89 2.37
C THR A 405 33.70 -2.34 3.44
N LYS A 406 35.03 -2.49 3.30
CA LYS A 406 36.00 -2.10 4.34
C LYS A 406 35.92 -0.61 4.65
N GLU A 407 36.03 0.25 3.64
CA GLU A 407 35.98 1.70 3.81
C GLU A 407 34.62 2.18 4.36
N GLU A 408 33.53 1.62 3.85
CA GLU A 408 32.20 1.97 4.31
C GLU A 408 31.97 1.57 5.77
N ASN A 409 32.47 0.40 6.18
CA ASN A 409 32.39 -0.04 7.58
C ASN A 409 33.30 0.78 8.49
N ALA A 410 34.47 1.23 8.03
CA ALA A 410 35.35 2.10 8.80
C ALA A 410 34.72 3.47 9.11
N LYS A 411 33.85 3.96 8.21
CA LYS A 411 33.11 5.22 8.38
C LYS A 411 31.81 5.07 9.20
N ARG A 412 31.37 3.83 9.46
CA ARG A 412 30.10 3.57 10.17
C ARG A 412 30.30 3.57 11.69
N SER A 413 29.36 4.19 12.40
CA SER A 413 29.32 4.16 13.86
C SER A 413 29.11 2.75 14.41
N TRP A 414 29.61 2.46 15.61
CA TRP A 414 29.56 1.14 16.25
C TRP A 414 28.14 0.56 16.41
N TYR A 415 27.11 1.42 16.54
CA TYR A 415 25.71 1.03 16.67
C TYR A 415 25.02 0.74 15.33
N MET A 416 25.66 1.04 14.20
CA MET A 416 25.13 0.75 12.87
C MET A 416 25.46 -0.69 12.48
N PHE A 417 24.51 -1.37 11.82
CA PHE A 417 24.81 -2.66 11.21
C PHE A 417 25.96 -2.54 10.20
N ARG A 418 26.78 -3.58 10.10
CA ARG A 418 27.77 -3.70 9.03
C ARG A 418 27.12 -3.57 7.64
N ALA A 419 27.85 -2.95 6.73
CA ALA A 419 27.51 -2.83 5.32
C ALA A 419 27.32 -4.22 4.69
N VAL A 420 26.26 -4.36 3.88
CA VAL A 420 25.99 -5.63 3.19
C VAL A 420 26.95 -5.76 2.02
N GLY A 421 27.79 -6.79 2.05
CA GLY A 421 28.82 -7.03 1.03
C GLY A 421 28.64 -8.33 0.23
N LYS A 422 27.59 -9.10 0.51
CA LYS A 422 27.34 -10.43 -0.08
C LYS A 422 25.92 -10.46 -0.61
N PHE A 423 25.78 -10.83 -1.87
CA PHE A 423 24.52 -10.79 -2.59
C PHE A 423 24.27 -12.12 -3.32
N TYR A 424 23.00 -12.47 -3.38
CA TYR A 424 22.46 -13.53 -4.20
C TYR A 424 21.39 -12.96 -5.10
N ILE A 425 21.71 -12.87 -6.38
CA ILE A 425 20.85 -12.34 -7.43
C ILE A 425 20.42 -13.53 -8.28
N GLN A 426 19.14 -13.90 -8.21
CA GLN A 426 18.63 -15.11 -8.85
C GLN A 426 18.62 -14.94 -10.37
N ASP A 427 19.23 -15.88 -11.10
CA ASP A 427 19.11 -15.90 -12.54
C ASP A 427 17.67 -16.21 -12.98
N LYS A 428 17.18 -15.47 -13.98
CA LYS A 428 15.90 -15.79 -14.61
C LYS A 428 16.04 -17.18 -15.25
N ARG A 429 15.16 -18.11 -14.88
CA ARG A 429 15.00 -19.35 -15.67
C ARG A 429 14.53 -18.94 -17.07
N PRO A 430 15.04 -19.57 -18.15
CA PRO A 430 14.49 -19.34 -19.48
C PRO A 430 12.99 -19.68 -19.44
N GLN A 431 12.14 -18.67 -19.54
CA GLN A 431 10.70 -18.89 -19.69
C GLN A 431 10.45 -19.31 -21.13
N THR A 432 9.94 -20.52 -21.33
CA THR A 432 9.34 -20.94 -22.60
C THR A 432 8.25 -19.92 -22.92
N ARG A 433 8.44 -19.11 -23.98
CA ARG A 433 7.48 -18.07 -24.36
C ARG A 433 6.14 -18.73 -24.67
N VAL A 434 5.15 -18.57 -23.79
CA VAL A 434 3.78 -18.96 -24.07
C VAL A 434 3.17 -17.90 -25.00
N ARG A 435 2.57 -18.34 -26.11
CA ARG A 435 2.12 -17.54 -27.27
C ARG A 435 1.18 -16.36 -26.94
N TYR A 436 0.64 -16.28 -25.72
CA TYR A 436 -0.33 -15.27 -25.27
C TYR A 436 0.08 -14.48 -24.01
N GLN A 437 1.37 -14.38 -23.68
CA GLN A 437 1.80 -13.55 -22.56
C GLN A 437 1.95 -12.08 -22.99
N LYS A 438 0.97 -11.24 -22.63
CA LYS A 438 1.04 -9.78 -22.80
C LYS A 438 2.27 -9.24 -22.03
N LYS A 439 3.11 -8.45 -22.71
CA LYS A 439 4.34 -7.86 -22.16
C LYS A 439 4.00 -6.75 -21.16
N THR A 440 3.76 -7.12 -19.90
CA THR A 440 3.57 -6.19 -18.78
C THR A 440 4.69 -6.33 -17.76
N ASP A 441 5.94 -6.41 -18.22
CA ASP A 441 7.06 -6.36 -17.28
C ASP A 441 7.28 -4.91 -16.86
N LYS A 442 6.82 -4.55 -15.66
CA LYS A 442 7.18 -3.30 -14.95
C LYS A 442 8.67 -3.26 -14.53
N VAL A 443 9.48 -4.20 -15.02
CA VAL A 443 10.88 -4.40 -14.67
C VAL A 443 11.66 -4.48 -15.98
N ASP A 444 12.59 -3.56 -16.20
CA ASP A 444 13.47 -3.55 -17.37
C ASP A 444 14.61 -4.57 -17.20
N GLY A 445 14.23 -5.85 -17.15
CA GLY A 445 15.14 -6.96 -16.83
C GLY A 445 16.35 -7.08 -17.75
N TRP A 446 16.22 -6.67 -19.02
CA TRP A 446 17.30 -6.66 -20.01
C TRP A 446 18.47 -5.75 -19.59
N ILE A 447 18.21 -4.71 -18.79
CA ILE A 447 19.24 -3.80 -18.27
C ILE A 447 20.12 -4.53 -17.27
N TRP A 448 19.52 -5.32 -16.38
CA TRP A 448 20.29 -6.15 -15.45
C TRP A 448 21.12 -7.19 -16.20
N ASP A 449 20.56 -7.84 -17.23
CA ASP A 449 21.30 -8.81 -18.04
C ASP A 449 22.54 -8.16 -18.69
N SER A 450 22.40 -6.93 -19.20
CA SER A 450 23.51 -6.14 -19.77
C SER A 450 24.56 -5.73 -18.73
N ILE A 451 24.13 -5.41 -17.49
CA ILE A 451 25.05 -5.10 -16.38
C ILE A 451 25.81 -6.35 -15.95
N LYS A 452 25.09 -7.46 -15.79
CA LYS A 452 25.63 -8.76 -15.41
C LYS A 452 26.73 -9.19 -16.38
N GLU A 453 26.44 -9.17 -17.69
CA GLU A 453 27.41 -9.52 -18.72
C GLU A 453 28.70 -8.69 -18.62
N ARG A 454 28.60 -7.37 -18.34
CA ARG A 454 29.78 -6.50 -18.17
C ARG A 454 30.55 -6.78 -16.89
N VAL A 455 29.85 -7.05 -15.80
CA VAL A 455 30.47 -7.42 -14.52
C VAL A 455 31.25 -8.72 -14.69
N ASP A 456 30.63 -9.72 -15.30
CA ASP A 456 31.23 -11.03 -15.53
C ASP A 456 32.41 -10.93 -16.52
N ASN A 457 32.28 -10.18 -17.62
CA ASN A 457 33.36 -9.94 -18.58
C ASN A 457 34.54 -9.17 -18.00
N ARG A 458 34.30 -8.20 -17.10
CA ARG A 458 35.38 -7.50 -16.38
C ARG A 458 36.13 -8.45 -15.46
N ALA A 459 35.41 -9.30 -14.73
CA ALA A 459 36.01 -10.31 -13.87
C ALA A 459 36.88 -11.31 -14.65
N LEU A 460 36.44 -11.74 -15.84
CA LEU A 460 37.22 -12.57 -16.76
C LEU A 460 38.50 -11.86 -17.26
N LYS A 461 38.40 -10.56 -17.61
CA LYS A 461 39.58 -9.77 -18.02
C LYS A 461 40.59 -9.58 -16.89
N THR A 462 40.15 -9.43 -15.65
CA THR A 462 41.05 -9.34 -14.49
C THR A 462 41.71 -10.66 -14.09
N THR A 463 41.14 -11.80 -14.49
CA THR A 463 41.65 -13.15 -14.17
C THR A 463 42.44 -13.78 -15.32
N SER A 464 42.50 -13.15 -16.49
CA SER A 464 43.31 -13.62 -17.63
C SER A 464 44.81 -13.45 -17.34
N PRO A 465 45.64 -14.49 -17.54
CA PRO A 465 47.09 -14.45 -17.28
C PRO A 465 47.90 -13.58 -18.27
N TYR A 466 47.27 -13.06 -19.33
CA TYR A 466 47.90 -12.12 -20.27
C TYR A 466 47.51 -10.67 -19.94
N LYS A 467 48.04 -10.12 -18.85
CA LYS A 467 47.96 -8.68 -18.58
C LYS A 467 49.18 -8.01 -19.23
N ARG A 468 48.99 -7.32 -20.36
CA ARG A 468 50.01 -6.40 -20.90
C ARG A 468 50.10 -5.21 -19.95
N ASP A 469 51.20 -5.14 -19.21
CA ASP A 469 51.64 -3.88 -18.62
C ASP A 469 51.96 -2.91 -19.77
N ALA A 470 51.10 -1.92 -19.96
CA ALA A 470 51.34 -0.81 -20.86
C ALA A 470 51.59 0.43 -20.00
N THR A 471 52.84 0.54 -19.52
CA THR A 471 53.47 1.84 -19.25
C THR A 471 53.85 2.47 -20.58
N PHE A 472 53.22 3.58 -20.93
CA PHE A 472 53.82 4.69 -21.68
C PHE A 472 53.14 5.99 -21.27
#